data_AF-A0A5N9GUP5-F1
#
_entry.id   AF-A0A5N9GUP5-F1
#
_cell.length_a   1.000
_cell.length_b   1.000
_cell.length_c   1.000
_cell.angle_alpha   90.00
_cell.angle_beta   90.00
_cell.angle_gamma   90.00
#
_symmetry.space_group_name_H-M   'P 1'
#
loop_
_entity.id
_entity.type
_entity.pdbx_description
1 polymer ?
#
loop_
_entity_poly.entity_id
_entity_poly.type
_entity_poly.pdbx_seq_one_letter_code
_entity_poly.pdbx_strand_id
1 'polypeptide(L)' 'MTEEFSDIITMADMAQVFDVTDTFGIDRETISVELSKEDPGLVQRAEDGSLEITLPLSTPLEAWAPTLNTELDRLGYQKA' A
#
# COMPACT_ATOMS: atom_id res chain seq x y z
N MET A 1 -15.15 -16.72 12.96
CA MET A 1 -13.72 -16.76 13.32
C MET A 1 -13.25 -15.34 13.11
N THR A 2 -12.99 -14.58 14.18
CA THR A 2 -12.43 -13.23 14.05
C THR A 2 -10.98 -13.39 13.67
N GLU A 3 -10.63 -13.09 12.42
CA GLU A 3 -9.24 -12.85 12.04
C GLU A 3 -8.71 -11.75 12.97
N GLU A 4 -7.74 -12.10 13.82
CA GLU A 4 -7.02 -11.10 14.59
C GLU A 4 -6.18 -10.31 13.59
N PHE A 5 -6.57 -9.05 13.37
CA PHE A 5 -5.77 -8.13 12.56
C PHE A 5 -4.46 -7.90 13.29
N SER A 6 -3.37 -8.45 12.74
CA SER A 6 -2.04 -8.16 13.24
C SER A 6 -1.71 -6.71 12.88
N ASP A 7 -1.31 -5.95 13.89
CA ASP A 7 -0.80 -4.58 13.73
C ASP A 7 0.48 -4.50 12.89
N ILE A 8 1.11 -5.65 12.62
CA ILE A 8 2.36 -5.74 11.86
C ILE A 8 2.09 -6.26 10.46
N ILE A 9 2.74 -5.67 9.46
CA ILE A 9 2.68 -6.16 8.08
C ILE A 9 3.32 -7.55 7.95
N THR A 10 2.71 -8.41 7.14
CA THR A 10 3.25 -9.72 6.81
C THR A 10 4.01 -9.69 5.49
N MET A 11 4.78 -10.75 5.20
CA MET A 11 5.41 -10.95 3.88
C MET A 11 4.37 -10.98 2.75
N ALA A 12 3.16 -11.51 3.00
CA ALA A 12 2.09 -11.57 2.02
C ALA A 12 1.53 -10.17 1.72
N ASP A 13 1.39 -9.34 2.76
CA ASP A 13 0.99 -7.93 2.60
C ASP A 13 1.99 -7.17 1.72
N MET A 14 3.29 -7.29 2.00
CA MET A 14 4.32 -6.66 1.15
C MET A 14 4.27 -7.15 -0.30
N ALA A 15 4.12 -8.46 -0.53
CA ALA A 15 4.01 -9.01 -1.88
C ALA A 15 2.82 -8.42 -2.66
N GLN A 16 1.69 -8.24 -1.99
CA GLN A 16 0.48 -7.64 -2.57
C GLN A 16 0.65 -6.15 -2.86
N VAL A 17 1.33 -5.39 -1.99
CA VAL A 17 1.64 -3.97 -2.27
C VAL A 17 2.45 -3.88 -3.55
N PHE A 18 3.51 -4.69 -3.65
CA PHE A 18 4.36 -4.68 -4.83
C PHE A 18 3.60 -5.08 -6.09
N ASP A 19 2.74 -6.10 -6.03
CA ASP A 19 1.89 -6.51 -7.16
C ASP A 19 1.04 -5.35 -7.69
N VAL A 20 0.39 -4.60 -6.79
CA VAL A 20 -0.39 -3.42 -7.19
C VAL A 20 0.50 -2.35 -7.79
N THR A 21 1.60 -1.97 -7.14
CA THR A 21 2.48 -0.89 -7.61
C THR A 21 3.23 -1.23 -8.90
N ASP A 22 3.48 -2.52 -9.16
CA ASP A 22 4.11 -3.03 -10.39
C ASP A 22 3.23 -2.72 -11.61
N THR A 23 1.89 -2.79 -11.46
CA THR A 23 0.95 -2.38 -12.52
C THR A 23 1.01 -0.89 -12.89
N PHE A 24 1.56 -0.06 -12.01
CA PHE A 24 1.81 1.36 -12.26
C PHE A 24 3.26 1.63 -12.73
N GLY A 25 4.07 0.59 -12.90
CA GLY A 25 5.49 0.73 -13.28
C GLY A 25 6.32 1.46 -12.23
N ILE A 26 5.89 1.44 -10.96
CA ILE A 26 6.60 2.10 -9.86
C ILE A 26 7.77 1.22 -9.44
N ASP A 27 8.95 1.81 -9.37
CA ASP A 27 10.14 1.08 -8.96
C ASP A 27 10.07 0.73 -7.48
N ARG A 28 10.34 -0.54 -7.15
CA ARG A 28 10.22 -1.05 -5.78
C ARG A 28 11.20 -0.39 -4.82
N GLU A 29 12.30 0.14 -5.32
CA GLU A 29 13.27 0.90 -4.53
C GLU A 29 12.70 2.24 -4.06
N THR A 30 11.68 2.76 -4.75
CA THR A 30 11.01 4.02 -4.40
C THR A 30 9.81 3.82 -3.47
N ILE A 31 9.50 2.58 -3.07
CA ILE A 31 8.34 2.26 -2.23
C ILE A 31 8.81 2.03 -0.80
N SER A 32 8.22 2.78 0.12
CA SER A 32 8.40 2.61 1.56
C SER A 32 7.08 2.14 2.16
N VAL A 33 7.07 0.95 2.76
CA VAL A 33 5.89 0.38 3.41
C VAL A 33 6.10 0.44 4.92
N GLU A 34 5.16 1.04 5.64
CA GLU A 34 5.23 1.05 7.10
C GLU A 34 5.07 -0.35 7.67
N LEU A 35 5.89 -0.67 8.68
CA LEU A 35 5.85 -1.98 9.34
C LEU A 35 4.59 -2.16 10.19
N SER A 36 3.98 -1.06 10.60
CA SER A 36 2.72 -0.98 11.33
C SER A 36 1.53 -0.75 10.38
N LYS A 37 0.38 -1.30 10.75
CA LYS A 37 -0.90 -1.07 10.09
C LYS A 37 -1.70 -0.01 10.86
N GLU A 38 -2.34 0.90 10.15
CA GLU A 38 -3.21 1.94 10.74
C GLU A 38 -4.57 1.94 10.07
N ASP A 39 -5.62 2.42 10.75
CA ASP A 39 -6.95 2.53 10.14
C ASP A 39 -7.48 3.97 10.26
N PRO A 40 -7.72 4.68 9.14
CA PRO A 40 -7.59 4.21 7.75
C PRO A 40 -6.13 4.08 7.28
N GLY A 41 -5.88 3.18 6.33
CA GLY A 41 -4.59 3.11 5.63
C GLY A 41 -4.28 4.40 4.87
N LEU A 42 -3.00 4.65 4.61
CA LEU A 42 -2.48 5.90 4.04
C LEU A 42 -1.62 5.61 2.80
N VAL A 43 -1.73 6.48 1.79
CA VAL A 43 -0.88 6.46 0.60
C VAL A 43 -0.48 7.89 0.31
N GLN A 44 0.81 8.17 0.33
CA GLN A 44 1.31 9.52 0.09
C GLN A 44 2.67 9.47 -0.62
N ARG A 45 3.05 10.62 -1.19
CA ARG A 45 4.39 10.80 -1.74
C ARG A 45 5.25 11.54 -0.70
N ALA A 46 6.38 10.95 -0.33
CA ALA A 46 7.35 11.57 0.56
C ALA A 46 8.01 12.79 -0.09
N GLU A 47 8.66 13.62 0.74
CA GLU A 47 9.40 14.79 0.28
C GLU A 47 10.59 14.43 -0.64
N ASP A 48 11.20 13.26 -0.44
CA ASP A 48 12.27 12.71 -1.29
C ASP A 48 11.74 12.13 -2.62
N GLY A 49 10.41 12.07 -2.78
CA GLY A 49 9.75 11.59 -3.98
C GLY A 49 9.42 10.10 -4.01
N SER A 50 9.79 9.35 -2.96
CA SER A 50 9.35 7.98 -2.71
C SER A 50 7.85 7.89 -2.38
N LEU A 51 7.26 6.73 -2.58
CA LEU A 51 5.88 6.42 -2.26
C LEU A 51 5.81 5.76 -0.89
N GLU A 52 5.12 6.38 0.04
CA GLU A 52 4.87 5.84 1.39
C GLU A 52 3.49 5.22 1.45
N ILE A 53 3.43 3.98 1.96
CA ILE A 53 2.20 3.19 2.06
C ILE A 53 2.07 2.65 3.48
N THR A 54 0.97 2.99 4.13
CA THR A 54 0.54 2.45 5.42
C THR A 54 -0.70 1.60 5.20
N LEU A 55 -0.64 0.32 5.57
CA LEU A 55 -1.71 -0.62 5.30
C LEU A 55 -2.87 -0.47 6.29
N PRO A 56 -4.13 -0.64 5.85
CA PRO A 56 -5.28 -0.64 6.74
C PRO A 56 -5.21 -1.79 7.77
N LEU A 57 -5.42 -1.48 9.05
CA LEU A 57 -5.49 -2.52 10.08
C LEU A 57 -6.75 -3.38 9.91
N SER A 58 -7.90 -2.77 9.68
CA SER A 58 -9.20 -3.46 9.70
C SER A 58 -9.60 -4.10 8.36
N THR A 59 -8.84 -3.86 7.28
CA THR A 59 -9.22 -4.24 5.92
C THR A 59 -8.10 -5.05 5.26
N PRO A 60 -8.37 -6.23 4.67
CA PRO A 60 -7.36 -6.96 3.92
C PRO A 60 -6.95 -6.19 2.66
N LEU A 61 -5.68 -6.32 2.27
CA LEU A 61 -5.10 -5.57 1.16
C LEU A 61 -5.82 -5.83 -0.18
N GLU A 62 -6.31 -7.04 -0.43
CA GLU A 62 -7.13 -7.34 -1.62
C GLU A 62 -8.40 -6.47 -1.70
N ALA A 63 -9.04 -6.20 -0.56
CA ALA A 63 -10.21 -5.34 -0.49
C ALA A 63 -9.85 -3.85 -0.51
N TRP A 64 -8.63 -3.50 -0.06
CA TRP A 64 -8.12 -2.12 -0.08
C TRP A 64 -7.41 -1.74 -1.40
N ALA A 65 -7.03 -2.72 -2.23
CA ALA A 65 -6.42 -2.51 -3.54
C ALA A 65 -7.11 -1.43 -4.41
N PRO A 66 -8.46 -1.38 -4.53
CA PRO A 66 -9.11 -0.28 -5.26
C PRO A 66 -8.85 1.11 -4.67
N THR A 67 -8.73 1.22 -3.34
CA THR A 67 -8.36 2.47 -2.65
C THR A 67 -6.92 2.84 -2.98
N LEU A 68 -5.98 1.90 -2.87
CA LEU A 68 -4.57 2.11 -3.25
C LEU A 68 -4.45 2.58 -4.70
N ASN A 69 -5.18 1.94 -5.63
CA ASN A 69 -5.21 2.35 -7.04
C ASN A 69 -5.70 3.80 -7.22
N THR A 70 -6.75 4.18 -6.48
CA THR A 70 -7.33 5.54 -6.55
C THR A 70 -6.37 6.58 -6.00
N GLU A 71 -5.67 6.28 -4.90
CA GLU A 71 -4.67 7.19 -4.35
C GLU A 71 -3.45 7.33 -5.27
N LEU A 72 -2.99 6.24 -5.89
CA LEU A 72 -1.92 6.29 -6.88
C LEU A 72 -2.28 7.18 -8.08
N ASP A 73 -3.50 7.02 -8.62
CA ASP A 73 -4.01 7.88 -9.71
C ASP A 73 -4.09 9.36 -9.27
N ARG A 74 -4.57 9.62 -8.05
CA ARG A 74 -4.63 10.95 -7.45
C ARG A 74 -3.25 11.60 -7.28
N LEU A 75 -2.23 10.80 -6.98
CA LEU A 75 -0.83 11.22 -6.89
C LEU A 75 -0.17 11.40 -8.27
N GLY A 76 -0.86 11.04 -9.35
CA GLY A 76 -0.41 11.18 -10.74
C GLY A 76 0.32 9.97 -11.29
N TYR A 77 0.29 8.82 -10.61
CA TYR A 77 0.80 7.56 -11.17
C TYR A 77 -0.23 7.00 -12.15
N GLN A 78 0.23 6.64 -13.35
CA GLN A 78 -0.62 6.03 -14.37
C GLN A 78 -0.24 4.57 -14.52
N LYS A 79 -1.23 3.71 -14.77
CA LYS A 79 -0.97 2.30 -15.09
C LYS A 79 -0.14 2.23 -16.37
N ALA A 80 0.89 1.39 -16.34
CA ALA A 80 1.81 1.17 -17.45
C ALA A 80 1.19 0.30 -18.56
#